data_AF-A0AAN8U030-F1
#
_entry.id   AF-A0AAN8U030-F1
#
_cell.length_a   1.000
_cell.length_b   1.000
_cell.length_c   1.000
_cell.angle_alpha   90.00
_cell.angle_beta   90.00
_cell.angle_gamma   90.00
#
_symmetry.space_group_name_H-M   'P 1'
#
loop_
_entity.id
_entity.type
_entity.pdbx_description
1 polymer ?
#
loop_
_entity_poly.entity_id
_entity_poly.type
_entity_poly.pdbx_seq_one_letter_code
_entity_poly.pdbx_strand_id
1 'polypeptide(L)' 'MARKLGGEGLINELCKGYRMLIDGEKGVITIDSLKKNSELMGLQDFSEEELKNMIREGDMDGDGVLDQIEFCQC' A
#
# COMPACT_ATOMS: atom_id res chain seq x y z
N MET A 1 -24.05 -9.87 3.78
CA MET A 1 -22.81 -10.56 4.18
C MET A 1 -21.81 -9.55 4.77
N ALA A 2 -22.21 -8.78 5.78
CA ALA A 2 -21.45 -7.61 6.28
C ALA A 2 -21.13 -7.69 7.78
N ARG A 3 -21.17 -8.89 8.36
CA ARG A 3 -20.91 -9.13 9.79
C ARG A 3 -19.93 -10.29 9.99
N LYS A 4 -18.75 -10.29 9.38
CA LYS A 4 -17.70 -11.26 9.77
C LYS A 4 -16.28 -11.01 9.25
N LEU A 5 -15.81 -9.78 9.27
CA LEU A 5 -14.38 -9.51 9.44
C LEU A 5 -14.33 -8.58 10.65
N GLY A 6 -13.95 -9.10 11.82
CA GLY A 6 -13.57 -8.22 12.94
C GLY A 6 -12.41 -7.33 12.52
N GLY A 7 -12.04 -6.31 13.31
CA GLY A 7 -10.92 -5.41 12.97
C GLY A 7 -9.66 -6.18 12.53
N GLU A 8 -9.39 -7.33 13.15
CA GLU A 8 -8.31 -8.25 12.77
C GLU A 8 -8.39 -8.78 11.32
N GLY A 9 -9.59 -9.04 10.82
CA GLY A 9 -9.80 -9.48 9.44
C GLY A 9 -9.52 -8.38 8.42
N LEU A 10 -9.89 -7.14 8.74
CA LEU A 10 -9.59 -5.98 7.89
C LEU A 10 -8.08 -5.68 7.88
N ILE A 11 -7.45 -5.70 9.05
CA ILE A 11 -5.99 -5.53 9.20
C ILE A 11 -5.24 -6.61 8.41
N ASN A 12 -5.66 -7.87 8.49
CA ASN A 12 -5.01 -8.95 7.76
C ASN A 12 -5.12 -8.79 6.23
N GLU A 13 -6.25 -8.33 5.71
CA GLU A 13 -6.39 -8.05 4.28
C GLU A 13 -5.55 -6.84 3.85
N LEU A 14 -5.45 -5.79 4.69
CA LEU A 14 -4.55 -4.66 4.46
C LEU A 14 -3.07 -5.11 4.44
N CYS A 15 -2.64 -5.93 5.39
CA CYS A 15 -1.28 -6.50 5.44
C CYS A 15 -0.97 -7.35 4.20
N LYS A 16 -1.95 -8.11 3.69
CA LYS A 16 -1.78 -8.86 2.44
C LYS A 16 -1.64 -7.92 1.24
N GLY A 17 -2.46 -6.87 1.19
CA GLY A 17 -2.35 -5.81 0.18
C GLY A 17 -0.98 -5.16 0.19
N TYR A 18 -0.48 -4.75 1.36
CA TYR A 18 0.87 -4.21 1.54
C TYR A 18 1.92 -5.11 0.89
N ARG A 19 1.90 -6.41 1.22
CA ARG A 19 2.87 -7.38 0.74
C ARG A 19 2.78 -7.65 -0.76
N MET A 20 1.66 -7.33 -1.40
CA MET A 20 1.53 -7.36 -2.87
C MET A 20 2.10 -6.09 -3.52
N LEU A 21 2.18 -4.98 -2.78
CA LEU A 21 2.60 -3.67 -3.29
C LEU A 21 4.07 -3.34 -3.01
N ILE A 22 4.72 -4.03 -2.07
CA ILE A 22 6.14 -3.79 -1.72
C ILE A 22 7.10 -4.03 -2.88
N ASP A 23 8.22 -3.31 -2.82
CA ASP A 23 9.45 -3.66 -3.49
C ASP A 23 10.07 -4.88 -2.78
N GLY A 24 10.28 -5.97 -3.51
CA GLY A 24 10.79 -7.22 -2.94
C GLY A 24 12.24 -7.16 -2.45
N GLU A 25 13.04 -6.22 -2.96
CA GLU A 25 14.42 -6.03 -2.53
C GLU A 25 14.52 -5.06 -1.34
N LYS A 26 13.71 -3.99 -1.35
CA LYS A 26 13.73 -2.98 -0.29
C LYS A 26 12.83 -3.32 0.91
N GLY A 27 11.80 -4.14 0.72
CA GLY A 27 10.84 -4.51 1.77
C GLY A 27 9.81 -3.44 2.12
N VAL A 28 9.78 -2.34 1.36
CA VAL A 28 8.90 -1.16 1.54
C VAL A 28 8.15 -0.89 0.24
N ILE A 29 7.03 -0.16 0.31
CA ILE A 29 6.35 0.32 -0.89
C ILE A 29 7.08 1.56 -1.39
N THR A 30 7.62 1.46 -2.60
CA THR A 30 8.15 2.61 -3.33
C THR A 30 7.15 3.04 -4.38
N ILE A 31 7.31 4.23 -4.96
CA ILE A 31 6.43 4.64 -6.05
C ILE A 31 6.49 3.70 -7.26
N ASP A 32 7.68 3.18 -7.55
CA ASP A 32 7.90 2.26 -8.65
C ASP A 32 7.21 0.91 -8.39
N SER A 33 7.34 0.39 -7.16
CA SER A 33 6.68 -0.87 -6.78
C SER A 33 5.18 -0.71 -6.70
N LEU A 34 4.68 0.40 -6.15
CA LEU A 34 3.26 0.73 -6.07
C LEU A 34 2.65 0.75 -7.46
N LYS A 35 3.24 1.48 -8.41
CA LYS A 35 2.77 1.58 -9.79
C LYS A 35 2.78 0.23 -10.51
N LYS A 36 3.90 -0.47 -10.45
CA LYS A 36 4.06 -1.77 -11.13
C LYS A 36 3.09 -2.81 -10.58
N ASN A 37 2.96 -2.87 -9.26
CA ASN A 37 2.13 -3.86 -8.61
C ASN A 37 0.64 -3.50 -8.68
N SER A 38 0.27 -2.20 -8.67
CA SER A 38 -1.10 -1.76 -8.89
C SER A 38 -1.57 -2.11 -10.30
N GLU A 39 -0.72 -1.91 -11.32
CA GLU A 39 -1.00 -2.34 -12.70
C GLU A 39 -1.21 -3.87 -12.79
N LEU A 40 -0.38 -4.67 -12.10
CA LEU A 40 -0.54 -6.13 -12.03
C LEU A 40 -1.85 -6.57 -11.36
N MET A 41 -2.38 -5.76 -10.45
CA MET A 41 -3.68 -5.98 -9.80
C MET A 41 -4.86 -5.47 -10.64
N GLY A 42 -4.60 -4.92 -11.84
CA GLY A 42 -5.62 -4.33 -12.72
C GLY A 42 -6.04 -2.92 -12.32
N LEU A 43 -5.33 -2.28 -11.39
CA LEU A 43 -5.55 -0.92 -10.93
C LEU A 43 -4.71 0.07 -11.75
N GLN A 44 -5.05 0.14 -13.05
CA GLN A 44 -4.32 0.94 -14.05
C GLN A 44 -4.78 2.40 -14.10
N ASP A 45 -5.85 2.73 -13.37
CA ASP A 45 -6.52 4.03 -13.46
C ASP A 45 -5.84 5.13 -12.63
N PHE A 46 -4.79 4.79 -11.89
CA PHE A 46 -4.04 5.76 -11.09
C PHE A 46 -2.94 6.42 -11.90
N SER A 47 -3.00 7.74 -11.99
CA SER A 47 -1.91 8.55 -12.51
C SER A 47 -0.71 8.55 -11.56
N GLU A 48 0.47 8.86 -12.09
CA GLU A 48 1.70 8.94 -11.28
C GLU A 48 1.56 9.96 -10.15
N GLU A 49 0.84 11.08 -10.37
CA GLU A 49 0.59 12.09 -9.34
C GLU A 49 -0.34 11.57 -8.24
N GLU A 50 -1.35 10.75 -8.57
CA GLU A 50 -2.19 10.10 -7.56
C GLU A 50 -1.39 9.11 -6.72
N LEU A 51 -0.52 8.31 -7.35
CA LEU A 51 0.37 7.39 -6.62
C LEU A 51 1.36 8.14 -5.72
N LYS A 52 1.91 9.28 -6.17
CA LYS A 52 2.74 10.16 -5.33
C LYS A 52 1.97 10.70 -4.14
N ASN A 53 0.72 11.10 -4.34
CA ASN A 53 -0.11 11.60 -3.25
C ASN A 53 -0.41 10.49 -2.25
N MET A 54 -0.69 9.27 -2.70
CA MET A 54 -0.89 8.11 -1.80
C MET A 54 0.34 7.84 -0.92
N ILE A 55 1.54 7.92 -1.48
CA ILE A 55 2.78 7.80 -0.69
C ILE A 55 2.90 8.97 0.27
N ARG A 56 2.80 10.21 -0.21
CA ARG A 56 2.93 11.41 0.63
C ARG A 56 1.92 11.48 1.78
N GLU A 57 0.73 10.91 1.62
CA GLU A 57 -0.29 10.90 2.66
C GLU A 57 0.00 9.88 3.76
N GLY A 58 0.64 8.75 3.43
CA GLY A 58 0.99 7.72 4.39
C GLY A 58 2.41 7.83 4.96
N ASP A 59 3.32 8.49 4.23
CA ASP A 59 4.72 8.69 4.59
C ASP A 59 4.80 9.68 5.76
N MET A 60 5.00 9.16 6.95
CA MET A 60 4.97 9.92 8.20
C MET A 60 6.33 10.49 8.56
N ASP A 61 7.40 9.79 8.18
CA ASP A 61 8.77 10.18 8.48
C ASP A 61 9.42 11.02 7.37
N GLY A 62 8.81 11.06 6.19
CA GLY A 62 9.22 11.85 5.04
C GLY A 62 10.35 11.20 4.23
N ASP A 63 10.55 9.89 4.32
CA ASP A 63 11.60 9.17 3.60
C ASP A 63 11.26 8.87 2.13
N GLY A 64 10.01 9.13 1.73
CA GLY A 64 9.50 8.97 0.37
C GLY A 64 9.11 7.54 0.01
N VAL A 65 9.00 6.64 0.99
CA VAL A 65 8.45 5.29 0.84
C VAL A 65 7.30 5.07 1.85
N LEU A 66 6.63 3.92 1.77
CA LEU A 66 5.72 3.50 2.84
C LEU A 66 6.20 2.18 3.41
N ASP A 67 6.47 2.18 4.72
CA ASP A 67 6.71 0.97 5.46
C ASP A 67 5.39 0.26 5.86
N GLN A 68 5.51 -0.89 6.51
CA GLN A 68 4.36 -1.68 6.92
C GLN A 68 3.52 -0.96 7.99
N ILE A 69 4.16 -0.20 8.88
CA ILE A 69 3.51 0.51 9.99
C ILE A 69 2.73 1.72 9.44
N GLU A 70 3.35 2.46 8.52
CA GLU A 70 2.76 3.59 7.81
C GLU A 70 1.58 3.18 6.95
N PHE A 71 1.70 2.08 6.20
CA PHE A 71 0.62 1.58 5.35
C PHE A 71 -0.52 0.95 6.14
N CYS A 72 -0.22 0.20 7.21
CA CYS A 72 -1.23 -0.51 8.00
C CYS A 72 -1.81 0.32 9.14
N GLN A 73 -1.52 1.62 9.20
CA GLN A 73 -1.92 2.48 10.30
C GLN A 73 -3.45 2.40 10.52
N CYS A 74 -3.80 1.77 11.65
CA CYS A 74 -5.13 1.57 12.20
C CYS A 74 -5.22 2.25 13.56
#